data_AF-A0A2X3VYX5-F1
#
_entry.id   AF-A0A2X3VYX5-F1
#
_cell.length_a   1.000
_cell.length_b   1.000
_cell.length_c   1.000
_cell.angle_alpha   90.00
_cell.angle_beta   90.00
_cell.angle_gamma   90.00
#
_symmetry.space_group_name_H-M   'P 1'
#
loop_
_entity.id
_entity.type
_entity.pdbx_description
1 polymer ?
#
loop_
_entity_poly.entity_id
_entity_poly.type
_entity_poly.pdbx_seq_one_letter_code
_entity_poly.pdbx_strand_id
1 'polypeptide(L)'
;MVQTRNETDKKVLALAKEAGTLLVNHKYDEVWPVMGQLNSLIKKKDDLTLPGYMVEVLEKYTRDYYHQNGIVTQAHKAMTAIGGKLSQVE
;
A
#
# COMPACT_ATOMS: atom_id res chain seq x y z
N MET A 1 -27.83 -15.89 -5.14
CA MET A 1 -27.15 -15.81 -6.44
C MET A 1 -25.69 -15.49 -6.18
N VAL A 2 -24.76 -16.38 -6.55
CA VAL A 2 -23.31 -16.10 -6.43
C VAL A 2 -22.99 -15.14 -7.57
N GLN A 3 -22.79 -13.85 -7.26
CA GLN A 3 -22.26 -12.91 -8.24
C GLN A 3 -20.83 -13.38 -8.57
N THR A 4 -20.63 -13.89 -9.78
CA THR A 4 -19.30 -14.20 -10.28
C THR A 4 -18.50 -12.90 -10.30
N ARG A 5 -17.53 -12.77 -9.39
CA ARG A 5 -16.65 -11.59 -9.29
C ARG A 5 -16.04 -11.29 -10.65
N ASN A 6 -16.13 -10.03 -11.08
CA ASN A 6 -15.50 -9.58 -12.31
C ASN A 6 -13.95 -9.67 -12.20
N GLU A 7 -13.25 -9.59 -13.33
CA GLU A 7 -11.78 -9.73 -13.33
C GLU A 7 -11.07 -8.64 -12.50
N THR A 8 -11.66 -7.44 -12.42
CA THR A 8 -11.17 -6.34 -11.60
C THR A 8 -11.20 -6.69 -10.11
N ASP A 9 -12.32 -7.21 -9.61
CA ASP A 9 -12.50 -7.63 -8.21
C ASP A 9 -11.49 -8.72 -7.85
N LYS A 10 -11.29 -9.71 -8.73
CA LYS A 10 -10.28 -10.76 -8.52
C LYS A 10 -8.89 -10.16 -8.38
N LYS A 11 -8.54 -9.21 -9.26
CA LYS A 11 -7.24 -8.54 -9.23
C LYS A 11 -7.04 -7.70 -7.98
N VAL A 12 -8.06 -6.95 -7.55
CA VAL A 12 -8.02 -6.17 -6.29
C VAL A 12 -7.76 -7.09 -5.10
N LEU A 13 -8.48 -8.21 -5.00
CA LEU A 13 -8.31 -9.15 -3.90
C LEU A 13 -6.95 -9.87 -3.94
N ALA A 14 -6.45 -10.19 -5.12
CA ALA A 14 -5.11 -10.77 -5.29
C ALA A 14 -4.02 -9.79 -4.81
N LEU A 15 -4.07 -8.54 -5.25
CA LEU A 15 -3.13 -7.49 -4.83
C LEU A 15 -3.21 -7.22 -3.32
N ALA A 16 -4.42 -7.20 -2.74
CA ALA A 16 -4.58 -7.04 -1.29
C ALA A 16 -3.93 -8.19 -0.51
N LYS A 17 -4.08 -9.45 -0.98
CA LYS A 17 -3.45 -10.61 -0.37
C LYS A 17 -1.93 -10.59 -0.51
N GLU A 18 -1.42 -10.22 -1.68
CA GLU A 18 0.00 -10.07 -1.96
C GLU A 18 0.62 -8.99 -1.07
N ALA A 19 0.02 -7.80 -1.03
CA ALA A 19 0.45 -6.71 -0.16
C ALA A 19 0.50 -7.11 1.31
N GLY A 20 -0.55 -7.78 1.82
CA GLY A 20 -0.57 -8.31 3.18
C GLY A 20 0.56 -9.30 3.45
N THR A 21 0.85 -10.18 2.50
CA THR A 21 1.96 -11.14 2.60
C THR A 21 3.31 -10.44 2.64
N LEU A 22 3.54 -9.46 1.76
CA LEU A 22 4.80 -8.71 1.70
C LEU A 22 5.03 -7.89 3.00
N LEU A 23 3.97 -7.25 3.52
CA LEU A 23 4.04 -6.48 4.75
C LEU A 23 4.38 -7.34 5.97
N VAL A 24 3.70 -8.49 6.14
CA VAL A 24 4.00 -9.44 7.23
C VAL A 24 5.42 -9.99 7.15
N ASN A 25 5.98 -10.12 5.95
CA ASN A 25 7.35 -10.57 5.73
C ASN A 25 8.38 -9.43 5.68
N HIS A 26 7.98 -8.20 6.00
CA HIS A 26 8.84 -7.01 6.07
C HIS A 26 9.53 -6.67 4.72
N LYS A 27 8.91 -7.07 3.61
CA LYS A 27 9.38 -6.81 2.24
C LYS A 27 8.87 -5.44 1.76
N TYR A 28 9.32 -4.36 2.41
CA TYR A 28 8.76 -3.02 2.21
C TYR A 28 9.09 -2.38 0.85
N ASP A 29 10.21 -2.74 0.24
CA ASP A 29 10.52 -2.26 -1.12
C ASP A 29 9.63 -2.94 -2.17
N GLU A 30 9.33 -4.23 -1.98
CA GLU A 30 8.47 -5.01 -2.87
C GLU A 30 6.99 -4.60 -2.73
N VAL A 31 6.53 -4.18 -1.54
CA VAL A 31 5.11 -3.83 -1.33
C VAL A 31 4.72 -2.50 -1.96
N TRP A 32 5.66 -1.57 -2.15
CA TRP A 32 5.39 -0.23 -2.72
C TRP A 32 4.67 -0.27 -4.08
N PRO A 33 5.18 -0.99 -5.11
CA PRO A 33 4.48 -1.09 -6.39
C PRO A 33 3.14 -1.81 -6.29
N VAL A 34 3.00 -2.83 -5.43
CA VAL A 34 1.75 -3.57 -5.23
C VAL A 34 0.67 -2.66 -4.63
N MET A 35 1.02 -1.87 -3.61
CA MET A 35 0.12 -0.88 -3.01
C MET A 35 -0.28 0.23 -3.98
N GLY A 36 0.64 0.66 -4.86
CA GLY A 36 0.35 1.61 -5.94
C GLY A 36 -0.69 1.09 -6.93
N GLN A 37 -0.56 -0.17 -7.35
CA GLN A 37 -1.53 -0.82 -8.23
C GLN A 37 -2.88 -1.01 -7.53
N LEU A 38 -2.88 -1.49 -6.28
CA LEU A 38 -4.08 -1.68 -5.48
C LEU A 38 -4.87 -0.38 -5.33
N ASN A 39 -4.20 0.70 -4.92
CA ASN A 39 -4.81 2.04 -4.77
C ASN A 39 -5.43 2.55 -6.08
N SER A 40 -4.74 2.31 -7.20
CA SER A 40 -5.22 2.73 -8.53
C SER A 40 -6.50 2.02 -8.95
N LEU A 41 -6.66 0.74 -8.58
CA LEU A 41 -7.88 -0.02 -8.86
C LEU A 41 -9.02 0.36 -7.90
N ILE A 42 -8.73 0.54 -6.61
CA ILE A 42 -9.75 0.91 -5.62
C ILE A 42 -10.39 2.27 -5.95
N LYS A 43 -9.61 3.21 -6.49
CA LYS A 43 -10.13 4.53 -6.91
C LYS A 43 -11.14 4.47 -8.05
N LYS A 44 -11.13 3.40 -8.86
CA LYS A 44 -12.10 3.17 -9.93
C LYS A 44 -13.32 2.45 -9.39
N LYS A 45 -13.99 3.06 -8.42
CA LYS A 45 -15.09 2.44 -7.65
C LYS A 45 -16.22 1.91 -8.54
N ASP A 46 -16.50 2.59 -9.64
CA ASP A 46 -17.55 2.22 -10.59
C ASP A 46 -17.28 0.90 -11.32
N ASP A 47 -16.02 0.46 -11.38
CA ASP A 47 -15.62 -0.81 -12.01
C ASP A 47 -15.67 -2.00 -11.02
N LEU A 48 -15.90 -1.74 -9.74
CA LEU A 48 -15.89 -2.76 -8.68
C LEU A 48 -17.28 -3.29 -8.41
N THR A 49 -17.40 -4.62 -8.35
CA THR A 49 -18.61 -5.31 -7.91
C THR A 49 -18.50 -5.79 -6.46
N LEU A 50 -17.41 -5.42 -5.77
CA LEU A 50 -17.21 -5.71 -4.35
C LEU A 50 -18.27 -5.00 -3.48
N PRO A 51 -18.71 -5.63 -2.38
CA PRO A 51 -19.55 -4.96 -1.40
C PRO A 51 -18.90 -3.66 -0.91
N GLY A 52 -19.69 -2.58 -0.76
CA GLY A 52 -19.18 -1.25 -0.39
C GLY A 52 -18.31 -1.25 0.86
N TYR A 53 -18.70 -2.01 1.89
CA TYR A 53 -17.90 -2.15 3.12
C TYR A 53 -16.49 -2.72 2.86
N MET A 54 -16.34 -3.64 1.90
CA MET A 54 -15.02 -4.19 1.54
C MET A 54 -14.15 -3.12 0.89
N VAL A 55 -14.75 -2.31 0.00
CA VAL A 55 -14.05 -1.19 -0.65
C VAL A 55 -13.60 -0.17 0.39
N GLU A 56 -14.47 0.21 1.32
CA GLU A 56 -14.13 1.14 2.42
C GLU A 56 -12.96 0.63 3.29
N VAL A 57 -12.97 -0.67 3.63
CA VAL A 57 -11.89 -1.30 4.38
C VAL A 57 -10.56 -1.26 3.60
N LEU A 58 -10.60 -1.57 2.31
CA LEU A 58 -9.42 -1.51 1.44
C LEU A 58 -8.88 -0.07 1.30
N GLU A 59 -9.76 0.93 1.18
CA GLU A 59 -9.38 2.34 1.17
C GLU A 59 -8.71 2.76 2.46
N LYS A 60 -9.29 2.35 3.61
CA LYS A 60 -8.73 2.64 4.93
C LYS A 60 -7.31 2.07 5.04
N TYR A 61 -7.11 0.79 4.77
CA TYR A 61 -5.79 0.16 4.92
C TYR A 61 -4.76 0.70 3.92
N THR A 62 -5.19 1.05 2.71
CA THR A 62 -4.32 1.72 1.73
C THR A 62 -3.86 3.08 2.26
N ARG A 63 -4.76 3.86 2.86
CA ARG A 63 -4.42 5.15 3.48
C ARG A 63 -3.47 4.98 4.66
N ASP A 64 -3.75 4.03 5.54
CA ASP A 64 -2.93 3.73 6.71
C ASP A 64 -1.50 3.34 6.30
N TYR A 65 -1.36 2.51 5.26
CA TYR A 65 -0.05 2.15 4.69
C TYR A 65 0.73 3.39 4.21
N TYR A 66 0.10 4.25 3.39
CA TYR A 66 0.79 5.44 2.88
C TYR A 66 1.19 6.41 3.99
N HIS A 67 0.38 6.52 5.04
CA HIS A 67 0.73 7.30 6.22
C HIS A 67 2.00 6.76 6.89
N GLN A 68 2.06 5.45 7.16
CA GLN A 68 3.25 4.81 7.75
C GLN A 68 4.48 4.93 6.86
N ASN A 69 4.33 4.72 5.55
CA ASN A 69 5.43 4.90 4.60
C ASN A 69 5.96 6.36 4.58
N GLY A 70 5.07 7.33 4.79
CA GLY A 70 5.43 8.74 4.97
C GLY A 70 6.27 8.99 6.23
N ILE A 71 5.95 8.30 7.33
CA ILE A 71 6.75 8.35 8.58
C ILE A 71 8.15 7.76 8.34
N VAL A 72 8.23 6.58 7.71
CA VAL A 72 9.52 5.94 7.36
C VAL A 72 10.37 6.87 6.49
N THR A 73 9.75 7.50 5.48
CA THR A 73 10.45 8.47 4.61
C THR A 73 11.00 9.66 5.39
N GLN A 74 10.25 10.18 6.37
CA GLN A 74 10.72 11.25 7.24
C GLN A 74 11.88 10.81 8.12
N ALA A 75 11.81 9.60 8.69
CA ALA A 75 12.89 9.02 9.48
C ALA A 75 14.18 8.89 8.65
N HIS A 76 14.09 8.37 7.41
CA HIS A 76 15.24 8.30 6.49
C HIS A 76 15.87 9.68 6.25
N LYS A 77 15.06 10.71 5.96
CA LYS A 77 15.57 12.08 5.76
C LYS A 77 16.31 12.61 6.99
N ALA A 78 15.77 12.38 8.19
CA ALA A 78 16.41 12.80 9.43
C ALA A 78 17.76 12.08 9.63
N MET A 79 17.80 10.76 9.40
CA MET A 79 19.02 9.96 9.49
C MET A 79 20.08 10.41 8.47
N THR A 80 19.68 10.67 7.22
CA THR A 80 20.59 11.20 6.19
C THR A 80 21.17 12.55 6.60
N ALA A 81 20.36 13.45 7.18
CA ALA A 81 20.84 14.75 7.64
C ALA A 81 21.85 14.61 8.80
N ILE A 82 21.64 13.69 9.73
CA ILE A 82 22.61 13.37 10.79
C ILE A 82 23.91 12.84 10.18
N GLY A 83 23.82 11.85 9.30
CA GLY A 83 24.98 11.26 8.63
C GLY A 83 25.80 12.29 7.87
N GLY A 84 25.13 13.19 7.14
CA GLY A 84 25.79 14.27 6.40
C GLY A 84 26.56 15.25 7.30
N LYS A 85 26.05 15.54 8.51
CA LYS A 85 26.79 16.36 9.50
C LYS A 85 28.00 15.61 10.06
N LEU A 86 27.84 14.32 10.39
CA LEU A 86 28.92 13.50 10.92
C LEU A 86 30.05 13.32 9.91
N SER A 87 29.75 13.18 8.62
CA SER A 87 30.77 13.01 7.57
C SER A 87 31.63 14.26 7.33
N GLN A 88 31.30 15.40 7.95
CA GLN A 88 32.02 16.66 7.83
C GLN A 88 32.88 16.98 9.06
N VAL A 89 32.89 16.08 10.07
CA VAL A 89 33.72 16.24 11.26
C VAL A 89 35.13 15.79 10.91
N GLU A 90 36.06 16.75 10.82
CA GLU A 90 37.51 16.56 10.70
C GLU A 90 38.20 16.65 12.07
#